data_AF-A0AAN6MFF2-F1
#
_entry.id   AF-A0AAN6MFF2-F1
#
_cell.length_a   1.000
_cell.length_b   1.000
_cell.length_c   1.000
_cell.angle_alpha   90.00
_cell.angle_beta   90.00
_cell.angle_gamma   90.00
#
_symmetry.space_group_name_H-M   'P 1'
#
loop_
_entity.id
_entity.type
_entity.pdbx_description
1 polymer ?
#
loop_
_entity_poly.entity_id
_entity_poly.type
_entity_poly.pdbx_seq_one_letter_code
_entity_poly.pdbx_strand_id
1 'polypeptide(L)'
;MPWSNASYFSDVQTDDNRKCQVIGCHKKHAFARTAAGEKIYSKHCADHTCEKQYTEAEGFHCMTPRSPRDRFCPDHRRCGEPDCGKLGEYVGLGPHQQWYCMPHRCSAPDCRSRIYDRQQKRCIDHFARCTVPACTRPAYIRHDNLLADVCTVHYGTVRCLATRCTRRISRGRTPGPAPLFCPDHKCTVADCDRPRPDPSSSTTCSIHACQTPLCSRPVRFPALPSSAHCAVHTCGTASCAKPRDTAGDPSADYCRLHTCYTAGCRAEAAEPSTAHCARHACVVPECPNPRLSALPSSTLEVGQFRDRCVEHAGRRERRTVSLGVEGGAGIDFDGLRARFGPVDSTSLERKRASDDLERVRRAQREKEEARERIVRLERQLKDLKVVERERNERERERERERERER
;
A
#
# COMPACT_ATOMS: atom_id res chain seq x y z
N MET A 1 -12.36 -13.11 -28.63
CA MET A 1 -12.09 -13.22 -30.07
C MET A 1 -13.06 -12.30 -30.81
N PRO A 2 -12.63 -11.24 -31.53
CA PRO A 2 -13.54 -10.24 -32.10
C PRO A 2 -13.94 -10.53 -33.55
N TRP A 3 -13.85 -11.78 -34.01
CA TRP A 3 -14.28 -12.15 -35.36
C TRP A 3 -15.74 -12.61 -35.31
N SER A 4 -16.61 -11.94 -36.07
CA SER A 4 -17.99 -12.39 -36.24
C SER A 4 -18.00 -13.47 -37.32
N ASN A 5 -18.33 -14.71 -36.93
CA ASN A 5 -18.64 -15.75 -37.90
C ASN A 5 -19.87 -15.27 -38.70
N ALA A 6 -19.68 -14.99 -39.98
CA ALA A 6 -20.79 -14.73 -40.88
C ALA A 6 -21.66 -16.00 -40.91
N SER A 7 -22.85 -15.91 -40.33
CA SER A 7 -23.79 -17.03 -40.19
C SER A 7 -24.14 -17.64 -41.55
N TYR A 8 -24.31 -18.95 -41.53
CA TYR A 8 -24.34 -19.88 -42.67
C TYR A 8 -25.56 -19.76 -43.60
N PHE A 9 -26.46 -18.79 -43.46
CA PHE A 9 -27.74 -18.77 -44.16
C PHE A 9 -28.10 -17.39 -44.74
N SER A 10 -27.53 -17.08 -45.91
CA SER A 10 -28.12 -16.07 -46.80
C SER A 10 -27.71 -16.41 -48.23
N ASP A 11 -28.62 -17.04 -48.98
CA ASP A 11 -28.54 -17.33 -50.43
C ASP A 11 -28.76 -16.06 -51.26
N VAL A 12 -28.05 -14.98 -50.90
CA VAL A 12 -27.90 -13.84 -51.79
C VAL A 12 -26.74 -14.21 -52.71
N GLN A 13 -26.98 -14.19 -54.02
CA GLN A 13 -25.94 -14.25 -55.07
C GLN A 13 -24.98 -13.07 -54.87
N THR A 14 -24.08 -13.19 -53.89
CA THR A 14 -22.99 -12.26 -53.68
C THR A 14 -21.92 -12.60 -54.70
N ASP A 15 -21.47 -11.61 -55.47
CA ASP A 15 -20.34 -11.66 -56.40
C ASP A 15 -19.31 -12.75 -56.04
N ASP A 16 -18.97 -13.60 -57.02
CA ASP A 16 -17.97 -14.67 -56.91
C ASP A 16 -16.61 -14.19 -56.37
N ASN A 17 -16.36 -12.88 -56.44
CA ASN A 17 -15.20 -12.19 -55.86
C ASN A 17 -15.08 -12.28 -54.32
N ARG A 18 -16.04 -12.90 -53.61
CA ARG A 18 -16.03 -13.02 -52.13
C ARG A 18 -15.74 -14.44 -51.60
N LYS A 19 -15.28 -15.35 -52.47
CA LYS A 19 -14.87 -16.71 -52.10
C LYS A 19 -13.38 -16.78 -51.77
N CYS A 20 -13.04 -17.52 -50.72
CA CYS A 20 -11.66 -17.77 -50.28
C CYS A 20 -10.75 -18.16 -51.45
N GLN A 21 -9.57 -17.53 -51.56
CA GLN A 21 -8.62 -17.79 -52.66
C GLN A 21 -7.80 -19.09 -52.52
N VAL A 22 -8.08 -19.93 -51.51
CA VAL A 22 -7.41 -21.21 -51.33
C VAL A 22 -8.10 -22.25 -52.21
N ILE A 23 -7.33 -22.94 -53.06
CA ILE A 23 -7.84 -23.95 -54.00
C ILE A 23 -8.70 -24.99 -53.25
N GLY A 24 -9.94 -25.17 -53.69
CA GLY A 24 -10.91 -26.10 -53.08
C GLY A 24 -11.67 -25.56 -51.86
N CYS A 25 -11.45 -24.30 -51.45
CA CYS A 25 -12.23 -23.66 -50.39
C CYS A 25 -13.30 -22.73 -50.96
N HIS A 26 -14.57 -23.00 -50.65
CA HIS A 26 -15.71 -22.18 -51.10
C HIS A 26 -16.30 -21.29 -49.98
N LYS A 27 -15.61 -21.16 -48.85
CA LYS A 27 -16.07 -20.35 -47.70
C LYS A 27 -15.94 -18.85 -48.00
N LYS A 28 -16.81 -18.05 -47.38
CA LYS A 28 -16.80 -16.57 -47.47
C LYS A 28 -15.55 -15.98 -46.81
N HIS A 29 -15.08 -14.84 -47.32
CA HIS A 29 -13.96 -14.09 -46.73
C HIS A 29 -14.20 -13.68 -45.26
N ALA A 30 -13.13 -13.72 -44.46
CA ALA A 30 -13.11 -13.09 -43.15
C ALA A 30 -13.09 -11.56 -43.29
N PHE A 31 -13.55 -10.83 -42.28
CA PHE A 31 -13.46 -9.36 -42.27
C PHE A 31 -13.14 -8.84 -40.87
N ALA A 32 -12.46 -7.70 -40.82
CA ALA A 32 -12.28 -6.89 -39.62
C ALA A 32 -13.17 -5.64 -39.74
N ARG A 33 -13.55 -5.05 -38.60
CA ARG A 33 -14.19 -3.73 -38.57
C ARG A 33 -13.19 -2.69 -38.08
N THR A 34 -13.10 -1.57 -38.78
CA THR A 34 -12.30 -0.41 -38.35
C THR A 34 -13.00 0.33 -37.22
N ALA A 35 -12.31 1.31 -36.61
CA ALA A 35 -12.92 2.20 -35.62
C ALA A 35 -14.10 3.00 -36.19
N ALA A 36 -14.09 3.29 -37.50
CA ALA A 36 -15.19 3.93 -38.23
C ALA A 36 -16.36 2.97 -38.57
N GLY A 37 -16.23 1.67 -38.24
CA GLY A 37 -17.23 0.65 -38.52
C GLY A 37 -17.19 0.06 -39.93
N GLU A 38 -16.25 0.50 -40.77
CA GLU A 38 -16.03 -0.01 -42.12
C GLU A 38 -15.52 -1.45 -42.08
N LYS A 39 -15.96 -2.27 -43.03
CA LYS A 39 -15.57 -3.69 -43.12
C LYS A 39 -14.39 -3.84 -44.08
N ILE A 40 -13.27 -4.31 -43.56
CA ILE A 40 -12.08 -4.65 -44.37
C ILE A 40 -12.00 -6.16 -44.48
N TYR A 41 -12.18 -6.65 -45.70
CA TYR A 41 -12.21 -8.08 -46.01
C TYR A 41 -10.79 -8.63 -46.23
N SER A 42 -10.55 -9.82 -45.70
CA SER A 42 -9.39 -10.65 -46.03
C SER A 42 -9.57 -11.29 -47.41
N LYS A 43 -8.47 -11.71 -48.05
CA LYS A 43 -8.50 -12.57 -49.25
C LYS A 43 -8.89 -14.03 -48.94
N HIS A 44 -8.94 -14.38 -47.66
CA HIS A 44 -9.14 -15.74 -47.17
C HIS A 44 -10.34 -15.81 -46.24
N CYS A 45 -10.91 -17.00 -46.06
CA CYS A 45 -11.96 -17.24 -45.07
C CYS A 45 -11.40 -17.33 -43.64
N ALA A 46 -12.26 -17.36 -42.63
CA ALA A 46 -11.82 -17.41 -41.22
C ALA A 46 -10.85 -18.56 -40.89
N ASP A 47 -10.95 -19.69 -41.60
CA ASP A 47 -10.07 -20.86 -41.40
C ASP A 47 -8.69 -20.71 -42.06
N HIS A 48 -8.60 -19.85 -43.08
CA HIS A 48 -7.38 -19.65 -43.87
C HIS A 48 -6.76 -18.25 -43.68
N THR A 49 -7.45 -17.31 -43.05
CA THR A 49 -6.89 -16.01 -42.71
C THR A 49 -5.95 -16.13 -41.52
N CYS A 50 -4.69 -15.74 -41.70
CA CYS A 50 -3.72 -15.59 -40.60
C CYS A 50 -4.28 -14.68 -39.49
N GLU A 51 -4.17 -15.08 -38.23
CA GLU A 51 -4.63 -14.25 -37.10
C GLU A 51 -3.78 -12.98 -36.87
N LYS A 52 -2.62 -12.84 -37.54
CA LYS A 52 -1.81 -11.62 -37.43
C LYS A 52 -2.54 -10.45 -38.08
N GLN A 53 -2.78 -9.42 -37.28
CA GLN A 53 -3.42 -8.19 -37.71
C GLN A 53 -2.36 -7.14 -38.05
N TYR A 54 -2.64 -6.37 -39.10
CA TYR A 54 -1.84 -5.24 -39.52
C TYR A 54 -2.56 -3.92 -39.26
N THR A 55 -1.85 -2.81 -39.45
CA THR A 55 -2.48 -1.50 -39.41
C THR A 55 -3.42 -1.31 -40.61
N GLU A 56 -4.29 -0.30 -40.54
CA GLU A 56 -5.24 0.03 -41.62
C GLU A 56 -4.54 0.32 -42.95
N ALA A 57 -3.41 1.03 -42.90
CA ALA A 57 -2.59 1.33 -44.07
C ALA A 57 -2.01 0.08 -44.76
N GLU A 58 -1.88 -1.03 -44.03
CA GLU A 58 -1.31 -2.29 -44.51
C GLU A 58 -2.40 -3.33 -44.86
N GLY A 59 -3.69 -2.99 -44.72
CA GLY A 59 -4.82 -3.82 -45.14
C GLY A 59 -5.37 -4.80 -44.09
N PHE A 60 -5.06 -4.61 -42.80
CA PHE A 60 -5.50 -5.40 -41.63
C PHE A 60 -5.20 -6.90 -41.59
N HIS A 61 -5.14 -7.60 -42.72
CA HIS A 61 -5.02 -9.06 -42.80
C HIS A 61 -3.76 -9.47 -43.55
N CYS A 62 -3.14 -10.58 -43.14
CA CYS A 62 -2.05 -11.18 -43.91
C CYS A 62 -2.56 -11.72 -45.27
N MET A 63 -1.74 -11.54 -46.30
CA MET A 63 -2.01 -12.06 -47.65
C MET A 63 -1.72 -13.56 -47.79
N THR A 64 -0.83 -14.12 -46.95
CA THR A 64 -0.47 -15.54 -46.98
C THR A 64 -1.51 -16.37 -46.22
N PRO A 65 -2.14 -17.39 -46.85
CA PRO A 65 -3.10 -18.24 -46.16
C PRO A 65 -2.41 -19.09 -45.07
N ARG A 66 -3.14 -19.38 -43.99
CA ARG A 66 -2.74 -20.36 -42.97
C ARG A 66 -3.32 -21.73 -43.27
N SER A 67 -2.68 -22.78 -42.74
CA SER A 67 -3.28 -24.11 -42.67
C SER A 67 -4.48 -24.08 -41.71
N PRO A 68 -5.57 -24.83 -41.96
CA PRO A 68 -6.75 -24.87 -41.07
C PRO A 68 -6.42 -25.21 -39.61
N ARG A 69 -5.33 -25.96 -39.37
CA ARG A 69 -4.89 -26.38 -38.03
C ARG A 69 -4.01 -25.34 -37.32
N ASP A 70 -3.38 -24.44 -38.08
CA ASP A 70 -2.42 -23.47 -37.55
C ASP A 70 -3.09 -22.12 -37.40
N ARG A 71 -2.83 -21.38 -36.33
CA ARG A 71 -3.38 -20.01 -36.14
C ARG A 71 -2.73 -18.95 -37.02
N PHE A 72 -1.51 -19.20 -37.48
CA PHE A 72 -0.70 -18.24 -38.25
C PHE A 72 -0.17 -18.89 -39.53
N CYS A 73 0.05 -18.08 -40.58
CA CYS A 73 0.63 -18.56 -41.82
C CYS A 73 2.11 -18.96 -41.64
N PRO A 74 2.71 -19.71 -42.59
CA PRO A 74 4.10 -20.17 -42.49
C PRO A 74 5.10 -19.05 -42.24
N ASP A 75 4.91 -17.87 -42.83
CA ASP A 75 5.80 -16.73 -42.68
C ASP A 75 5.77 -16.16 -41.26
N HIS A 76 4.59 -16.12 -40.63
CA HIS A 76 4.42 -15.63 -39.26
C HIS A 76 4.75 -16.66 -38.18
N ARG A 77 4.96 -17.91 -38.57
CA ARG A 77 5.47 -18.97 -37.69
C ARG A 77 6.99 -19.03 -37.67
N ARG A 78 7.68 -18.36 -38.60
CA ARG A 78 9.15 -18.30 -38.65
C ARG A 78 9.71 -17.43 -37.54
N CYS A 79 10.87 -17.82 -37.02
CA CYS A 79 11.63 -17.00 -36.10
C CYS A 79 12.04 -15.70 -36.81
N GLY A 80 11.83 -14.55 -36.18
CA GLY A 80 12.24 -13.24 -36.70
C GLY A 80 13.75 -13.00 -36.70
N GLU A 81 14.57 -14.00 -36.35
CA GLU A 81 16.03 -13.91 -36.46
C GLU A 81 16.40 -14.27 -37.90
N PRO A 82 17.20 -13.44 -38.59
CA PRO A 82 17.75 -13.80 -39.90
C PRO A 82 18.37 -15.19 -39.87
N ASP A 83 18.16 -15.97 -40.94
CA ASP A 83 18.71 -17.32 -41.12
C ASP A 83 18.21 -18.39 -40.13
N CYS A 84 17.25 -18.07 -39.26
CA CYS A 84 16.66 -19.04 -38.35
C CYS A 84 15.46 -19.75 -38.99
N GLY A 85 15.69 -20.97 -39.50
CA GLY A 85 14.64 -21.81 -40.09
C GLY A 85 13.65 -22.46 -39.10
N LYS A 86 13.71 -22.11 -37.81
CA LYS A 86 12.79 -22.68 -36.80
C LYS A 86 11.39 -22.13 -36.98
N LEU A 87 10.40 -23.02 -36.92
CA LEU A 87 8.98 -22.69 -36.88
C LEU A 87 8.45 -22.87 -35.46
N GLY A 88 7.48 -22.06 -35.06
CA GLY A 88 6.78 -22.26 -33.79
C GLY A 88 5.45 -21.53 -33.72
N GLU A 89 4.83 -21.62 -32.55
CA GLU A 89 3.52 -21.02 -32.31
C GLU A 89 3.66 -19.62 -31.72
N TYR A 90 3.04 -18.65 -32.38
CA TYR A 90 2.92 -17.29 -31.88
C TYR A 90 1.94 -17.25 -30.72
N VAL A 91 2.44 -16.95 -29.52
CA VAL A 91 1.58 -16.79 -28.33
C VAL A 91 1.36 -15.28 -28.10
N GLY A 92 0.48 -14.74 -28.95
CA GLY A 92 -0.46 -13.64 -28.67
C GLY A 92 -0.05 -12.49 -27.75
N LEU A 93 1.07 -11.79 -27.96
CA LEU A 93 1.41 -10.58 -27.19
C LEU A 93 1.29 -9.25 -27.95
N GLY A 94 0.45 -9.25 -28.97
CA GLY A 94 0.06 -8.05 -29.70
C GLY A 94 0.01 -8.30 -31.22
N PRO A 95 -0.63 -7.43 -32.00
CA PRO A 95 -0.73 -7.62 -33.45
C PRO A 95 0.62 -7.48 -34.20
N HIS A 96 1.63 -6.84 -33.61
CA HIS A 96 2.85 -6.44 -34.32
C HIS A 96 4.17 -7.10 -33.87
N GLN A 97 4.16 -7.98 -32.86
CA GLN A 97 5.42 -8.58 -32.39
C GLN A 97 5.82 -9.74 -33.31
N GLN A 98 7.12 -9.86 -33.62
CA GLN A 98 7.65 -11.06 -34.28
C GLN A 98 7.83 -12.20 -33.25
N TRP A 99 7.64 -13.43 -33.70
CA TRP A 99 7.97 -14.60 -32.89
C TRP A 99 9.48 -14.85 -32.91
N TYR A 100 10.05 -15.18 -31.76
CA TYR A 100 11.44 -15.64 -31.65
C TYR A 100 11.47 -17.01 -30.99
N CYS A 101 12.24 -17.95 -31.55
CA CYS A 101 12.45 -19.26 -30.96
C CYS A 101 13.25 -19.17 -29.64
N MET A 102 13.22 -20.21 -28.81
CA MET A 102 13.87 -20.21 -27.48
C MET A 102 15.34 -19.72 -27.48
N PRO A 103 16.20 -20.10 -28.45
CA PRO A 103 17.57 -19.58 -28.53
C PRO A 103 17.70 -18.09 -28.88
N HIS A 104 16.68 -17.48 -29.49
CA HIS A 104 16.66 -16.08 -29.93
C HIS A 104 15.69 -15.21 -29.13
N ARG A 105 15.05 -15.80 -28.12
CA ARG A 105 14.08 -15.15 -27.23
C ARG A 105 14.73 -14.79 -25.91
N CYS A 106 14.39 -13.61 -25.39
CA CYS A 106 14.80 -13.20 -24.05
C CYS A 106 14.49 -14.27 -23.00
N SER A 107 15.47 -14.58 -22.15
CA SER A 107 15.39 -15.54 -21.05
C SER A 107 14.65 -14.99 -19.82
N ALA A 108 14.24 -13.72 -19.83
CA ALA A 108 13.45 -13.15 -18.75
C ALA A 108 12.05 -13.81 -18.75
N PRO A 109 11.49 -14.12 -17.57
CA PRO A 109 10.14 -14.67 -17.47
C PRO A 109 9.16 -13.82 -18.28
N ASP A 110 8.33 -14.47 -19.08
CA ASP A 110 7.29 -13.86 -19.93
C ASP A 110 7.77 -12.88 -21.02
N CYS A 111 9.05 -12.53 -21.07
CA CYS A 111 9.59 -11.71 -22.15
C CYS A 111 9.67 -12.50 -23.45
N ARG A 112 9.19 -11.93 -24.55
CA ARG A 112 9.21 -12.54 -25.89
C ARG A 112 10.05 -11.78 -26.89
N SER A 113 10.65 -10.67 -26.47
CA SER A 113 11.48 -9.83 -27.32
C SER A 113 12.74 -10.59 -27.77
N ARG A 114 13.27 -10.15 -28.91
CA ARG A 114 14.55 -10.63 -29.46
C ARG A 114 15.67 -10.47 -28.43
N ILE A 115 16.55 -11.46 -28.35
CA ILE A 115 17.80 -11.32 -27.59
C ILE A 115 18.66 -10.23 -28.26
N TYR A 116 19.10 -9.27 -27.45
CA TYR A 116 20.09 -8.27 -27.86
C TYR A 116 21.52 -8.80 -27.61
N ASP A 117 21.76 -9.43 -26.46
CA ASP A 117 23.04 -10.02 -26.08
C ASP A 117 22.95 -11.55 -25.99
N ARG A 118 23.63 -12.24 -26.92
CA ARG A 118 23.66 -13.72 -26.98
C ARG A 118 24.29 -14.36 -25.75
N GLN A 119 25.20 -13.68 -25.05
CA GLN A 119 25.84 -14.22 -23.84
C GLN A 119 24.85 -14.26 -22.67
N GLN A 120 24.09 -13.19 -22.47
CA GLN A 120 23.11 -13.11 -21.39
C GLN A 120 21.74 -13.66 -21.74
N LYS A 121 21.47 -13.83 -23.04
CA LYS A 121 20.17 -14.17 -23.59
C LYS A 121 19.07 -13.20 -23.16
N ARG A 122 19.36 -11.89 -23.06
CA ARG A 122 18.40 -10.84 -22.64
C ARG A 122 18.08 -9.90 -23.80
N CYS A 123 16.88 -9.32 -23.83
CA CYS A 123 16.53 -8.24 -24.77
C CYS A 123 17.05 -6.89 -24.24
N ILE A 124 16.91 -5.82 -25.03
CA ILE A 124 17.37 -4.48 -24.66
C ILE A 124 16.71 -3.95 -23.37
N ASP A 125 15.42 -4.23 -23.16
CA ASP A 125 14.67 -3.79 -21.97
C ASP A 125 15.08 -4.55 -20.70
N HIS A 126 15.56 -5.78 -20.86
CA HIS A 126 16.01 -6.65 -19.77
C HIS A 126 17.54 -6.72 -19.68
N PHE A 127 18.24 -5.89 -20.44
CA PHE A 127 19.68 -5.74 -20.39
C PHE A 127 20.02 -4.60 -19.43
N ALA A 128 20.53 -4.94 -18.24
CA ALA A 128 21.11 -3.93 -17.36
C ALA A 128 22.64 -3.96 -17.42
N ARG A 129 23.24 -2.77 -17.34
CA ARG A 129 24.67 -2.61 -17.19
C ARG A 129 25.05 -2.58 -15.72
N CYS A 130 26.31 -2.90 -15.43
CA CYS A 130 26.87 -2.75 -14.10
C CYS A 130 26.75 -1.28 -13.63
N THR A 131 26.21 -1.05 -12.43
CA THR A 131 26.05 0.29 -11.83
C THR A 131 27.36 0.87 -11.28
N VAL A 132 28.51 0.23 -11.52
CA VAL A 132 29.80 0.73 -11.04
C VAL A 132 30.29 1.78 -12.04
N PRO A 133 30.67 2.99 -11.60
CA PRO A 133 31.15 4.03 -12.49
C PRO A 133 32.24 3.53 -13.45
N ALA A 134 32.15 3.92 -14.72
CA ALA A 134 33.01 3.48 -15.83
C ALA A 134 32.96 1.98 -16.20
N CYS A 135 32.09 1.17 -15.57
CA CYS A 135 31.93 -0.23 -15.95
C CYS A 135 30.86 -0.39 -17.04
N THR A 136 31.28 -0.78 -18.25
CA THR A 136 30.37 -1.07 -19.37
C THR A 136 29.93 -2.54 -19.43
N ARG A 137 30.47 -3.38 -18.52
CA ARG A 137 30.13 -4.80 -18.46
C ARG A 137 28.66 -4.99 -18.08
N PRO A 138 28.01 -6.04 -18.61
CA PRO A 138 26.63 -6.26 -18.28
C PRO A 138 26.49 -6.82 -16.86
N ALA A 139 25.33 -6.57 -16.25
CA ALA A 139 24.97 -7.04 -14.92
C ALA A 139 25.05 -8.57 -14.81
N TYR A 140 25.52 -9.08 -13.69
CA TYR A 140 25.60 -10.52 -13.43
C TYR A 140 24.21 -11.10 -13.14
N ILE A 141 23.91 -12.27 -13.71
CA ILE A 141 22.70 -13.03 -13.38
C ILE A 141 23.04 -13.96 -12.24
N ARG A 142 22.33 -13.80 -11.11
CA ARG A 142 22.48 -14.65 -9.95
C ARG A 142 21.88 -16.04 -10.20
N HIS A 143 22.20 -17.01 -9.33
CA HIS A 143 21.66 -18.36 -9.40
C HIS A 143 20.12 -18.43 -9.30
N ASP A 144 19.46 -17.39 -8.79
CA ASP A 144 17.99 -17.26 -8.73
C ASP A 144 17.39 -16.61 -10.00
N ASN A 145 18.16 -16.50 -11.08
CA ASN A 145 17.81 -15.84 -12.35
C ASN A 145 17.49 -14.34 -12.26
N LEU A 146 17.76 -13.71 -11.12
CA LEU A 146 17.63 -12.26 -10.95
C LEU A 146 18.90 -11.54 -11.43
N LEU A 147 18.72 -10.38 -12.05
CA LEU A 147 19.83 -9.52 -12.44
C LEU A 147 20.38 -8.81 -11.19
N ALA A 148 21.68 -8.87 -10.97
CA ALA A 148 22.37 -8.06 -9.97
C ALA A 148 22.68 -6.68 -10.55
N ASP A 149 22.79 -5.66 -9.71
CA ASP A 149 23.20 -4.32 -10.16
C ASP A 149 24.66 -4.26 -10.64
N VAL A 150 25.45 -5.31 -10.43
CA VAL A 150 26.89 -5.32 -10.70
C VAL A 150 27.28 -6.49 -11.58
N CYS A 151 28.32 -6.32 -12.40
CA CYS A 151 28.88 -7.40 -13.22
C CYS A 151 29.60 -8.43 -12.35
N THR A 152 29.94 -9.59 -12.93
CA THR A 152 30.66 -10.70 -12.24
C THR A 152 31.94 -10.26 -11.56
N VAL A 153 32.66 -9.31 -12.14
CA VAL A 153 33.93 -8.81 -11.60
C VAL A 153 33.73 -7.90 -10.38
N HIS A 154 32.61 -7.19 -10.33
CA HIS A 154 32.24 -6.37 -9.17
C HIS A 154 31.35 -7.13 -8.17
N TYR A 155 30.81 -8.27 -8.60
CA TYR A 155 30.07 -9.20 -7.76
C TYR A 155 31.05 -9.86 -6.79
N GLY A 156 31.12 -9.32 -5.56
CA GLY A 156 31.94 -9.85 -4.46
C GLY A 156 33.16 -9.01 -4.08
N THR A 157 33.45 -7.89 -4.74
CA THR A 157 34.57 -7.01 -4.36
C THR A 157 34.21 -5.96 -3.30
N VAL A 158 32.92 -5.71 -3.07
CA VAL A 158 32.49 -4.72 -2.06
C VAL A 158 32.58 -5.32 -0.65
N ARG A 159 33.61 -4.89 0.09
CA ARG A 159 33.82 -5.22 1.51
C ARG A 159 33.06 -4.23 2.38
N CYS A 160 32.67 -4.67 3.57
CA CYS A 160 32.12 -3.79 4.59
C CYS A 160 33.10 -2.65 4.89
N LEU A 161 32.62 -1.40 4.91
CA LEU A 161 33.47 -0.24 5.25
C LEU A 161 33.79 -0.12 6.75
N ALA A 162 33.26 -1.00 7.61
CA ALA A 162 33.59 -0.99 9.02
C ALA A 162 35.05 -1.40 9.23
N THR A 163 35.76 -0.67 10.07
CA THR A 163 37.18 -0.89 10.39
C THR A 163 37.43 -2.35 10.75
N ARG A 164 38.37 -3.00 10.04
CA ARG A 164 38.76 -4.43 10.21
C ARG A 164 37.68 -5.48 9.88
N CYS A 165 36.54 -5.10 9.33
CA CYS A 165 35.55 -6.07 8.87
C CYS A 165 35.96 -6.66 7.52
N THR A 166 36.22 -7.97 7.49
CA THR A 166 36.54 -8.71 6.25
C THR A 166 35.30 -9.27 5.55
N ARG A 167 34.11 -9.10 6.14
CA ARG A 167 32.86 -9.62 5.57
C ARG A 167 32.48 -8.88 4.30
N ARG A 168 31.97 -9.63 3.32
CA ARG A 168 31.45 -9.11 2.06
C ARG A 168 30.02 -8.60 2.27
N ILE A 169 29.67 -7.52 1.60
CA ILE A 169 28.31 -6.98 1.67
C ILE A 169 27.46 -7.71 0.64
N SER A 170 26.47 -8.47 1.10
CA SER A 170 25.39 -8.94 0.24
C SER A 170 24.48 -7.74 -0.07
N ARG A 171 24.46 -7.25 -1.31
CA ARG A 171 23.41 -6.31 -1.74
C ARG A 171 22.07 -7.03 -1.61
N GLY A 172 21.24 -6.58 -0.66
CA GLY A 172 19.86 -7.04 -0.51
C GLY A 172 19.01 -6.65 -1.73
N ARG A 173 17.82 -7.26 -1.86
CA ARG A 173 16.88 -7.06 -2.99
C ARG A 173 16.23 -5.66 -3.05
N THR A 174 16.58 -4.74 -2.16
CA THR A 174 15.91 -3.44 -2.04
C THR A 174 16.51 -2.44 -3.04
N PRO A 175 15.72 -1.91 -3.99
CA PRO A 175 16.18 -0.81 -4.84
C PRO A 175 16.52 0.40 -3.97
N GLY A 176 17.77 0.83 -4.04
CA GLY A 176 18.31 1.90 -3.20
C GLY A 176 19.84 1.99 -3.31
N PRO A 177 20.47 2.99 -2.67
CA PRO A 177 21.91 3.07 -2.60
C PRO A 177 22.47 1.78 -1.98
N ALA A 178 23.59 1.31 -2.54
CA ALA A 178 24.21 0.08 -2.09
C ALA A 178 24.56 0.18 -0.60
N PRO A 179 24.18 -0.80 0.24
CA PRO A 179 24.58 -0.78 1.64
C PRO A 179 26.10 -0.72 1.76
N LEU A 180 26.60 0.22 2.54
CA LEU A 180 28.04 0.42 2.80
C LEU A 180 28.57 -0.51 3.90
N PHE A 181 27.67 -1.13 4.66
CA PHE A 181 27.97 -1.98 5.81
C PHE A 181 27.29 -3.34 5.68
N CYS A 182 27.94 -4.40 6.16
CA CYS A 182 27.32 -5.73 6.23
C CYS A 182 26.19 -5.76 7.29
N PRO A 183 25.33 -6.79 7.33
CA PRO A 183 24.23 -6.86 8.31
C PRO A 183 24.69 -6.69 9.77
N ASP A 184 25.88 -7.19 10.10
CA ASP A 184 26.48 -7.05 11.43
C ASP A 184 26.93 -5.62 11.75
N HIS A 185 27.18 -4.77 10.76
CA HIS A 185 27.59 -3.38 10.99
C HIS A 185 26.53 -2.37 10.55
N LYS A 186 25.45 -2.79 9.92
CA LYS A 186 24.33 -1.92 9.54
C LYS A 186 23.48 -1.61 10.77
N CYS A 187 23.06 -0.35 10.93
CA CYS A 187 22.07 0.03 11.93
C CYS A 187 20.72 -0.63 11.62
N THR A 188 20.04 -1.17 12.64
CA THR A 188 18.72 -1.82 12.45
C THR A 188 17.57 -0.84 12.24
N VAL A 189 17.79 0.47 12.41
CA VAL A 189 16.78 1.50 12.14
C VAL A 189 16.59 1.61 10.63
N ALA A 190 15.32 1.59 10.19
CA ALA A 190 14.96 1.73 8.78
C ALA A 190 15.61 2.99 8.18
N ASP A 191 16.09 2.88 6.95
CA ASP A 191 16.71 3.96 6.18
C ASP A 191 17.97 4.60 6.82
N CYS A 192 18.55 3.97 7.84
CA CYS A 192 19.82 4.40 8.41
C CYS A 192 21.00 3.66 7.79
N ASP A 193 21.85 4.40 7.07
CA ASP A 193 23.08 3.86 6.47
C ASP A 193 24.33 4.02 7.34
N ARG A 194 24.18 4.47 8.60
CA ARG A 194 25.34 4.65 9.49
C ARG A 194 25.80 3.30 10.10
N PRO A 195 27.11 3.14 10.33
CA PRO A 195 27.63 1.93 10.95
C PRO A 195 27.26 1.84 12.43
N ARG A 196 27.15 0.61 12.92
CA ARG A 196 27.20 0.31 14.36
C ARG A 196 28.63 0.48 14.87
N PRO A 197 28.83 1.13 16.03
CA PRO A 197 30.17 1.30 16.59
C PRO A 197 30.80 -0.03 17.00
N ASP A 198 29.99 -0.94 17.56
CA ASP A 198 30.40 -2.31 17.87
C ASP A 198 29.19 -3.26 17.63
N PRO A 199 29.33 -4.28 16.76
CA PRO A 199 28.26 -5.22 16.44
C PRO A 199 27.80 -6.05 17.64
N SER A 200 28.64 -6.19 18.66
CA SER A 200 28.45 -7.09 19.82
C SER A 200 27.66 -6.42 20.95
N SER A 201 27.81 -5.10 21.11
CA SER A 201 27.23 -4.34 22.22
C SER A 201 25.97 -3.55 21.85
N SER A 202 25.74 -3.25 20.56
CA SER A 202 24.61 -2.45 20.11
C SER A 202 24.00 -2.95 18.81
N THR A 203 22.68 -2.83 18.68
CA THR A 203 21.93 -3.05 17.44
C THR A 203 21.76 -1.76 16.62
N THR A 204 22.15 -0.61 17.17
CA THR A 204 21.99 0.71 16.52
C THR A 204 23.29 1.51 16.44
N CYS A 205 23.34 2.48 15.51
CA CYS A 205 24.45 3.43 15.41
C CYS A 205 24.43 4.44 16.57
N SER A 206 25.50 5.22 16.73
CA SER A 206 25.68 6.15 17.86
C SER A 206 24.58 7.21 18.00
N ILE A 207 23.96 7.65 16.88
CA ILE A 207 22.84 8.61 16.92
C ILE A 207 21.50 7.98 17.31
N HIS A 208 21.36 6.67 17.12
CA HIS A 208 20.15 5.92 17.43
C HIS A 208 20.29 5.10 18.71
N ALA A 209 21.45 5.16 19.37
CA ALA A 209 21.68 4.60 20.69
C ALA A 209 21.16 5.55 21.78
N CYS A 210 20.60 4.99 22.85
CA CYS A 210 20.22 5.78 24.00
C CYS A 210 21.44 6.46 24.63
N GLN A 211 21.36 7.76 24.89
CA GLN A 211 22.45 8.51 25.55
C GLN A 211 22.61 8.20 27.04
N THR A 212 21.69 7.45 27.64
CA THR A 212 21.80 7.04 29.05
C THR A 212 22.93 6.01 29.19
N PRO A 213 23.91 6.23 30.08
CA PRO A 213 25.01 5.30 30.29
C PRO A 213 24.54 3.86 30.50
N LEU A 214 25.24 2.90 29.91
CA LEU A 214 24.97 1.45 29.97
C LEU A 214 23.65 0.98 29.32
N CYS A 215 22.89 1.88 28.67
CA CYS A 215 21.66 1.51 27.97
C CYS A 215 21.94 1.21 26.49
N SER A 216 21.88 -0.07 26.11
CA SER A 216 22.04 -0.52 24.71
C SER A 216 20.75 -0.45 23.89
N ARG A 217 19.66 0.07 24.45
CA ARG A 217 18.36 0.13 23.78
C ARG A 217 18.32 1.27 22.73
N PRO A 218 17.60 1.08 21.62
CA PRO A 218 17.44 2.11 20.60
C PRO A 218 16.60 3.29 21.13
N VAL A 219 16.83 4.48 20.57
CA VAL A 219 16.02 5.68 20.84
C VAL A 219 14.57 5.46 20.41
N ARG A 220 13.61 6.05 21.15
CA ARG A 220 12.17 5.85 20.91
C ARG A 220 11.70 6.43 19.57
N PHE A 221 12.21 7.61 19.20
CA PHE A 221 11.81 8.32 17.99
C PHE A 221 13.01 8.59 17.09
N PRO A 222 13.51 7.59 16.35
CA PRO A 222 14.74 7.73 15.56
C PRO A 222 14.64 8.77 14.43
N ALA A 223 13.43 9.08 13.96
CA ALA A 223 13.20 10.13 12.97
C ALA A 223 13.35 11.56 13.54
N LEU A 224 13.34 11.73 14.86
CA LEU A 224 13.46 13.03 15.52
C LEU A 224 14.90 13.23 16.02
N PRO A 225 15.64 14.25 15.52
CA PRO A 225 17.00 14.53 15.97
C PRO A 225 17.10 14.84 17.48
N SER A 226 16.00 15.27 18.10
CA SER A 226 15.91 15.58 19.53
C SER A 226 15.69 14.35 20.43
N SER A 227 15.41 13.17 19.86
CA SER A 227 15.19 11.95 20.64
C SER A 227 16.51 11.30 21.03
N ALA A 228 17.05 11.68 22.18
CA ALA A 228 18.28 11.13 22.74
C ALA A 228 18.09 9.83 23.55
N HIS A 229 16.85 9.44 23.86
CA HIS A 229 16.56 8.42 24.86
C HIS A 229 15.65 7.29 24.35
N CYS A 230 15.81 6.09 24.92
CA CYS A 230 14.97 4.92 24.63
C CYS A 230 13.61 5.03 25.33
N ALA A 231 12.65 4.15 25.00
CA ALA A 231 11.29 4.21 25.54
C ALA A 231 11.20 4.19 27.09
N VAL A 232 12.20 3.61 27.77
CA VAL A 232 12.26 3.56 29.24
C VAL A 232 12.90 4.80 29.86
N HIS A 233 13.63 5.60 29.08
CA HIS A 233 14.24 6.84 29.53
C HIS A 233 13.55 8.08 28.94
N THR A 234 12.64 7.91 27.99
CA THR A 234 11.81 8.96 27.40
C THR A 234 10.46 9.06 28.11
N CYS A 235 9.94 10.27 28.24
CA CYS A 235 8.61 10.55 28.79
C CYS A 235 7.52 9.64 28.18
N GLY A 236 6.61 9.12 29.02
CA GLY A 236 5.52 8.24 28.61
C GLY A 236 4.55 8.89 27.62
N THR A 237 4.25 10.18 27.80
CA THR A 237 3.38 11.00 26.95
C THR A 237 3.68 10.85 25.46
N ALA A 238 2.63 10.67 24.67
CA ALA A 238 2.74 10.59 23.23
C ALA A 238 3.49 11.80 22.66
N SER A 239 4.41 11.56 21.73
CA SER A 239 5.19 12.60 21.03
C SER A 239 6.16 13.42 21.88
N CYS A 240 6.28 13.16 23.19
CA CYS A 240 7.27 13.83 24.02
C CYS A 240 8.64 13.14 23.91
N ALA A 241 9.62 13.81 23.31
CA ALA A 241 10.99 13.30 23.20
C ALA A 241 11.89 13.63 24.41
N LYS A 242 11.36 14.33 25.42
CA LYS A 242 12.13 14.73 26.61
C LYS A 242 12.44 13.52 27.52
N PRO A 243 13.60 13.51 28.20
CA PRO A 243 13.90 12.46 29.17
C PRO A 243 12.92 12.48 30.34
N ARG A 244 12.70 11.31 30.95
CA ARG A 244 12.01 11.18 32.23
C ARG A 244 12.77 11.92 33.32
N ASP A 245 12.07 12.43 34.33
CA ASP A 245 12.73 13.08 35.46
C ASP A 245 13.29 12.05 36.44
N THR A 246 14.47 11.52 36.16
CA THR A 246 15.15 10.56 37.05
C THR A 246 15.87 11.23 38.21
N ALA A 247 15.80 12.56 38.35
CA ALA A 247 16.55 13.30 39.37
C ALA A 247 16.08 13.02 40.81
N GLY A 248 14.92 12.38 40.99
CA GLY A 248 14.41 12.00 42.31
C GLY A 248 13.85 10.57 42.42
N ASP A 249 13.53 9.91 41.30
CA ASP A 249 12.89 8.59 41.32
C ASP A 249 13.16 7.82 40.01
N PRO A 250 13.85 6.66 40.04
CA PRO A 250 14.06 5.83 38.85
C PRO A 250 12.76 5.22 38.30
N SER A 251 11.66 5.31 39.04
CA SER A 251 10.32 4.84 38.63
C SER A 251 9.41 5.94 38.07
N ALA A 252 9.94 7.14 37.78
CA ALA A 252 9.16 8.18 37.11
C ALA A 252 8.82 7.78 35.65
N ASP A 253 7.55 7.90 35.27
CA ASP A 253 7.09 7.58 33.90
C ASP A 253 7.08 8.79 32.96
N TYR A 254 7.12 10.00 33.50
CA TYR A 254 6.95 11.25 32.77
C TYR A 254 8.14 12.20 32.95
N CYS A 255 8.29 13.19 32.06
CA CYS A 255 9.26 14.27 32.24
C CYS A 255 8.71 15.33 33.21
N ARG A 256 9.53 16.30 33.62
CA ARG A 256 9.10 17.40 34.54
C ARG A 256 7.87 18.18 34.08
N LEU A 257 7.65 18.29 32.77
CA LEU A 257 6.50 19.02 32.22
C LEU A 257 5.21 18.20 32.17
N HIS A 258 5.33 16.87 32.22
CA HIS A 258 4.20 15.95 32.15
C HIS A 258 4.00 15.16 33.44
N THR A 259 4.83 15.40 34.46
CA THR A 259 4.61 14.86 35.80
C THR A 259 3.76 15.84 36.58
N CYS A 260 2.74 15.36 37.28
CA CYS A 260 1.95 16.19 38.16
C CYS A 260 2.84 16.86 39.23
N TYR A 261 2.73 18.19 39.37
CA TYR A 261 3.50 18.98 40.32
C TYR A 261 3.14 18.71 41.79
N THR A 262 2.00 18.06 42.05
CA THR A 262 1.57 17.68 43.41
C THR A 262 2.54 16.64 43.98
N ALA A 263 3.14 16.95 45.14
CA ALA A 263 4.11 16.09 45.81
C ALA A 263 3.62 14.64 45.94
N GLY A 264 4.44 13.69 45.49
CA GLY A 264 4.14 12.24 45.52
C GLY A 264 3.19 11.75 44.41
N CYS A 265 2.64 12.62 43.57
CA CYS A 265 1.79 12.20 42.46
C CYS A 265 2.64 11.82 41.23
N ARG A 266 2.46 10.60 40.72
CA ARG A 266 3.16 10.08 39.53
C ARG A 266 2.32 10.10 38.25
N ALA A 267 1.10 10.63 38.32
CA ALA A 267 0.20 10.66 37.17
C ALA A 267 0.62 11.72 36.15
N GLU A 268 0.25 11.48 34.89
CA GLU A 268 0.43 12.43 33.78
C GLU A 268 -0.31 13.74 34.06
N ALA A 269 0.35 14.89 33.83
CA ALA A 269 -0.29 16.19 33.81
C ALA A 269 -1.35 16.22 32.69
N ALA A 270 -2.53 16.79 32.97
CA ALA A 270 -3.64 16.80 32.02
C ALA A 270 -3.27 17.57 30.73
N GLU A 271 -2.54 18.66 30.90
CA GLU A 271 -1.93 19.44 29.82
C GLU A 271 -0.56 19.98 30.25
N PRO A 272 0.39 20.19 29.33
CA PRO A 272 1.70 20.76 29.65
C PRO A 272 1.62 22.15 30.32
N SER A 273 0.54 22.88 30.08
CA SER A 273 0.23 24.21 30.64
C SER A 273 -0.24 24.16 32.10
N THR A 274 -0.94 23.08 32.49
CA THR A 274 -1.65 23.01 33.78
C THR A 274 -0.79 22.46 34.92
N ALA A 275 0.35 21.82 34.62
CA ALA A 275 1.26 21.17 35.58
C ALA A 275 0.62 20.14 36.54
N HIS A 276 -0.68 19.89 36.47
CA HIS A 276 -1.44 19.02 37.37
C HIS A 276 -2.18 17.93 36.58
N CYS A 277 -2.29 16.72 37.15
CA CYS A 277 -3.07 15.63 36.54
C CYS A 277 -4.57 15.87 36.67
N ALA A 278 -5.41 15.12 35.96
CA ALA A 278 -6.88 15.27 36.01
C ALA A 278 -7.48 15.19 37.44
N ARG A 279 -6.81 14.50 38.37
CA ARG A 279 -7.21 14.42 39.78
C ARG A 279 -6.86 15.65 40.60
N HIS A 280 -5.85 16.41 40.18
CA HIS A 280 -5.36 17.60 40.88
C HIS A 280 -5.59 18.89 40.12
N ALA A 281 -5.97 18.86 38.83
CA ALA A 281 -6.29 20.03 38.01
C ALA A 281 -7.73 20.50 38.23
N CYS A 282 -7.96 21.81 38.31
CA CYS A 282 -9.30 22.36 38.47
C CYS A 282 -10.26 21.86 37.38
N VAL A 283 -11.51 21.55 37.76
CA VAL A 283 -12.56 21.10 36.81
C VAL A 283 -12.99 22.16 35.80
N VAL A 284 -12.63 23.43 36.03
CA VAL A 284 -12.93 24.51 35.08
C VAL A 284 -11.95 24.40 33.91
N PRO A 285 -12.45 24.29 32.65
CA PRO A 285 -11.60 24.20 31.47
C PRO A 285 -10.56 25.34 31.43
N GLU A 286 -9.35 25.03 30.97
CA GLU A 286 -8.23 25.97 30.79
C GLU A 286 -7.71 26.62 32.09
N CYS A 287 -8.17 26.18 33.27
CA CYS A 287 -7.65 26.68 34.53
C CYS A 287 -6.33 25.99 34.90
N PRO A 288 -5.20 26.71 35.00
CA PRO A 288 -3.91 26.11 35.35
C PRO A 288 -3.80 25.78 36.85
N ASN A 289 -4.75 26.23 37.67
CA ASN A 289 -4.65 26.13 39.12
C ASN A 289 -5.04 24.74 39.65
N PRO A 290 -4.39 24.25 40.72
CA PRO A 290 -4.76 22.99 41.34
C PRO A 290 -6.13 23.04 42.03
N ARG A 291 -6.77 21.88 42.16
CA ARG A 291 -7.93 21.67 43.02
C ARG A 291 -7.57 21.93 44.48
N LEU A 292 -8.49 22.52 45.23
CA LEU A 292 -8.35 22.74 46.68
C LEU A 292 -7.98 21.46 47.44
N SER A 293 -8.48 20.29 47.00
CA SER A 293 -8.20 19.00 47.62
C SER A 293 -6.77 18.47 47.40
N ALA A 294 -6.00 19.09 46.49
CA ALA A 294 -4.61 18.71 46.23
C ALA A 294 -3.62 19.35 47.21
N LEU A 295 -4.08 20.30 48.04
CA LEU A 295 -3.29 20.88 49.11
C LEU A 295 -3.32 19.95 50.33
N PRO A 296 -2.16 19.68 50.98
CA PRO A 296 -2.13 18.89 52.21
C PRO A 296 -3.03 19.56 53.26
N SER A 297 -4.02 18.80 53.75
CA SER A 297 -5.14 19.28 54.56
C SER A 297 -4.73 20.09 55.78
N SER A 298 -5.30 21.28 55.90
CA SER A 298 -5.69 21.84 57.19
C SER A 298 -6.80 22.86 56.95
N THR A 299 -7.96 22.65 57.61
CA THR A 299 -9.04 23.62 57.89
C THR A 299 -10.07 24.02 56.81
N LEU A 300 -10.59 23.12 55.97
CA LEU A 300 -11.78 23.44 55.14
C LEU A 300 -13.05 22.70 55.58
N GLU A 301 -14.09 23.48 55.88
CA GLU A 301 -15.40 23.05 56.35
C GLU A 301 -16.13 22.14 55.35
N VAL A 302 -16.95 21.25 55.89
CA VAL A 302 -17.71 20.22 55.16
C VAL A 302 -18.79 20.89 54.30
N GLY A 303 -18.55 21.00 52.99
CA GLY A 303 -19.56 21.48 52.03
C GLY A 303 -19.03 22.15 50.75
N GLN A 304 -17.73 22.44 50.65
CA GLN A 304 -17.18 23.18 49.50
C GLN A 304 -16.83 22.29 48.30
N PHE A 305 -17.00 22.85 47.09
CA PHE A 305 -16.74 22.22 45.79
C PHE A 305 -15.26 21.81 45.62
N ARG A 306 -14.91 20.61 46.10
CA ARG A 306 -13.54 20.06 46.11
C ARG A 306 -12.87 19.94 44.73
N ASP A 307 -13.66 20.01 43.66
CA ASP A 307 -13.17 19.90 42.28
C ASP A 307 -12.71 21.23 41.65
N ARG A 308 -12.80 22.35 42.38
CA ARG A 308 -12.41 23.68 41.89
C ARG A 308 -11.16 24.21 42.62
N CYS A 309 -10.45 25.12 41.96
CA CYS A 309 -9.39 25.91 42.61
C CYS A 309 -9.99 26.99 43.50
N VAL A 310 -9.15 27.61 44.35
CA VAL A 310 -9.52 28.70 45.28
C VAL A 310 -10.30 29.82 44.56
N GLU A 311 -9.81 30.26 43.41
CA GLU A 311 -10.43 31.36 42.65
C GLU A 311 -11.81 31.01 42.11
N HIS A 312 -11.97 29.79 41.56
CA HIS A 312 -13.24 29.34 40.98
C HIS A 312 -14.27 28.92 42.04
N ALA A 313 -13.81 28.54 43.23
CA ALA A 313 -14.69 28.41 44.39
C ALA A 313 -15.25 29.79 44.79
N GLY A 314 -14.40 30.81 44.92
CA GLY A 314 -14.80 32.16 45.33
C GLY A 314 -15.63 32.95 44.31
N ARG A 315 -15.54 32.67 43.00
CA ARG A 315 -16.37 33.35 41.97
C ARG A 315 -17.84 32.91 41.96
N ARG A 316 -18.16 31.69 42.40
CA ARG A 316 -19.54 31.17 42.34
C ARG A 316 -20.41 31.72 43.47
N GLU A 317 -19.84 31.92 44.66
CA GLU A 317 -20.52 32.56 45.79
C GLU A 317 -21.03 33.96 45.45
N ARG A 318 -20.36 34.67 44.53
CA ARG A 318 -20.79 36.00 44.08
C ARG A 318 -21.94 35.98 43.05
N ARG A 319 -22.19 34.87 42.36
CA ARG A 319 -23.28 34.78 41.36
C ARG A 319 -24.62 34.38 41.95
N THR A 320 -24.65 33.79 43.15
CA THR A 320 -25.91 33.42 43.82
C THR A 320 -26.60 34.58 44.55
N VAL A 321 -26.02 35.79 44.56
CA VAL A 321 -26.55 36.95 45.30
C VAL A 321 -26.90 38.15 44.37
N SER A 322 -26.99 37.96 43.06
CA SER A 322 -27.31 39.07 42.13
C SER A 322 -28.31 38.68 41.05
N LEU A 323 -29.53 38.32 41.47
CA LEU A 323 -30.75 38.51 40.68
C LEU A 323 -31.40 39.83 41.12
N GLY A 324 -30.75 40.94 40.77
CA GLY A 324 -31.32 42.28 40.75
C GLY A 324 -31.07 42.82 39.35
N VAL A 325 -31.93 42.43 38.40
CA VAL A 325 -31.86 42.86 36.99
C VAL A 325 -32.68 44.13 36.85
N GLU A 326 -31.99 45.26 36.74
CA GLU A 326 -32.56 46.49 36.18
C GLU A 326 -31.69 46.89 34.96
N GLY A 327 -32.33 46.94 33.78
CA GLY A 327 -31.73 47.34 32.50
C GLY A 327 -31.47 46.16 31.55
N GLY A 328 -32.21 45.89 30.48
CA GLY A 328 -33.13 46.75 29.73
C GLY A 328 -32.75 46.82 28.25
N ALA A 329 -32.55 45.67 27.61
CA ALA A 329 -32.58 45.52 26.14
C ALA A 329 -33.40 44.27 25.84
N GLY A 330 -34.72 44.42 25.97
CA GLY A 330 -35.68 43.36 25.72
C GLY A 330 -35.67 42.98 24.26
N ILE A 331 -35.16 41.78 23.97
CA ILE A 331 -35.59 41.06 22.77
C ILE A 331 -37.06 40.75 23.02
N ASP A 332 -37.95 41.37 22.23
CA ASP A 332 -39.39 41.15 22.30
C ASP A 332 -39.71 39.73 21.83
N PHE A 333 -39.60 38.78 22.76
CA PHE A 333 -39.97 37.38 22.55
C PHE A 333 -41.48 37.22 22.36
N ASP A 334 -42.31 38.18 22.78
CA ASP A 334 -43.75 38.17 22.57
C ASP A 334 -44.11 38.51 21.11
N GLY A 335 -43.36 39.42 20.47
CA GLY A 335 -43.45 39.68 19.03
C GLY A 335 -43.09 38.49 18.13
N LEU A 336 -42.13 37.65 18.56
CA LEU A 336 -41.79 36.39 17.86
C LEU A 336 -42.83 35.29 18.14
N ARG A 337 -43.41 35.25 19.34
CA ARG A 337 -44.45 34.28 19.73
C ARG A 337 -45.80 34.55 19.05
N ALA A 338 -46.12 35.80 18.72
CA ALA A 338 -47.34 36.14 17.97
C ALA A 338 -47.27 35.72 16.48
N ARG A 339 -46.06 35.63 15.91
CA ARG A 339 -45.86 35.32 14.49
C ARG A 339 -45.90 33.82 14.18
N PHE A 340 -45.57 33.00 15.17
CA PHE A 340 -45.69 31.55 15.12
C PHE A 340 -46.67 31.18 16.21
N GLY A 341 -47.96 31.13 15.87
CA GLY A 341 -49.03 30.73 16.79
C GLY A 341 -48.68 29.45 17.57
N PRO A 342 -49.34 29.18 18.71
CA PRO A 342 -48.95 28.14 19.65
C PRO A 342 -48.64 26.84 18.91
N VAL A 343 -47.35 26.50 18.83
CA VAL A 343 -46.91 25.24 18.24
C VAL A 343 -47.44 24.16 19.15
N ASP A 344 -48.47 23.46 18.69
CA ASP A 344 -49.07 22.35 19.39
C ASP A 344 -47.96 21.36 19.78
N SER A 345 -47.66 21.28 21.08
CA SER A 345 -46.58 20.45 21.63
C SER A 345 -46.75 19.00 21.20
N THR A 346 -47.99 18.55 20.99
CA THR A 346 -48.31 17.20 20.51
C THR A 346 -47.84 16.97 19.07
N SER A 347 -47.85 17.99 18.22
CA SER A 347 -47.34 17.91 16.84
C SER A 347 -45.83 17.77 16.81
N LEU A 348 -45.12 18.48 17.69
CA LEU A 348 -43.67 18.41 17.81
C LEU A 348 -43.20 17.06 18.40
N GLU A 349 -43.94 16.53 19.38
CA GLU A 349 -43.70 15.19 19.92
C GLU A 349 -43.95 14.09 18.88
N ARG A 350 -45.04 14.18 18.10
CA ARG A 350 -45.29 13.25 16.98
C ARG A 350 -44.18 13.29 15.95
N LYS A 351 -43.66 14.48 15.61
CA LYS A 351 -42.55 14.62 14.69
C LYS A 351 -41.27 13.98 15.24
N ARG A 352 -40.92 14.23 16.50
CA ARG A 352 -39.75 13.60 17.15
C ARG A 352 -39.86 12.07 17.16
N ALA A 353 -41.04 11.54 17.52
CA ALA A 353 -41.29 10.11 17.49
C ALA A 353 -41.21 9.52 16.06
N SER A 354 -41.70 10.25 15.06
CA SER A 354 -41.57 9.86 13.65
C SER A 354 -40.11 9.82 13.19
N ASP A 355 -39.33 10.85 13.53
CA ASP A 355 -37.90 10.94 13.20
C ASP A 355 -37.10 9.83 13.89
N ASP A 356 -37.43 9.49 15.14
CA ASP A 356 -36.82 8.37 15.87
C ASP A 356 -37.14 7.02 15.25
N LEU A 357 -38.39 6.79 14.82
CA LEU A 357 -38.76 5.57 14.09
C LEU A 357 -38.04 5.47 12.74
N GLU A 358 -37.84 6.60 12.04
CA GLU A 358 -37.07 6.60 10.79
C GLU A 358 -35.59 6.29 11.04
N ARG A 359 -34.98 6.85 12.11
CA ARG A 359 -33.62 6.54 12.55
C ARG A 359 -33.45 5.04 12.83
N VAL A 360 -34.39 4.43 13.56
CA VAL A 360 -34.37 2.99 13.86
C VAL A 360 -34.49 2.15 12.59
N ARG A 361 -35.39 2.50 11.67
CA ARG A 361 -35.55 1.79 10.39
C ARG A 361 -34.30 1.90 9.51
N ARG A 362 -33.62 3.06 9.50
CA ARG A 362 -32.37 3.25 8.78
C ARG A 362 -31.25 2.37 9.35
N ALA A 363 -31.10 2.38 10.68
CA ALA A 363 -30.13 1.53 11.36
C ALA A 363 -30.39 0.02 11.14
N GLN A 364 -31.66 -0.39 11.03
CA GLN A 364 -32.02 -1.77 10.70
C GLN A 364 -31.60 -2.16 9.27
N ARG A 365 -31.85 -1.31 8.27
CA ARG A 365 -31.40 -1.55 6.89
C ARG A 365 -29.88 -1.62 6.78
N GLU A 366 -29.16 -0.70 7.43
CA GLU A 366 -27.68 -0.73 7.45
C GLU A 366 -27.15 -2.02 8.08
N LYS A 367 -27.79 -2.51 9.15
CA LYS A 367 -27.44 -3.78 9.80
C LYS A 367 -27.71 -4.99 8.91
N GLU A 368 -28.79 -4.97 8.13
CA GLU A 368 -29.12 -6.02 7.16
C GLU A 368 -28.11 -6.05 6.00
N GLU A 369 -27.82 -4.89 5.39
CA GLU A 369 -26.79 -4.77 4.36
C GLU A 369 -25.40 -5.18 4.86
N ALA A 370 -25.08 -4.91 6.13
CA ALA A 370 -23.82 -5.37 6.74
C ALA A 370 -23.78 -6.90 6.87
N ARG A 371 -24.90 -7.54 7.24
CA ARG A 371 -25.02 -9.01 7.28
C ARG A 371 -24.87 -9.63 5.88
N GLU A 372 -25.51 -9.06 4.87
CA GLU A 372 -25.37 -9.52 3.48
C GLU A 372 -23.93 -9.38 2.97
N ARG A 373 -23.24 -8.28 3.33
CA ARG A 373 -21.81 -8.09 3.02
C ARG A 373 -20.94 -9.18 3.64
N ILE A 374 -21.19 -9.55 4.90
CA ILE A 374 -20.47 -10.64 5.58
C ILE A 374 -20.70 -11.96 4.85
N VAL A 375 -21.96 -12.32 4.54
CA VAL A 375 -22.28 -13.56 3.82
C VAL A 375 -21.61 -13.61 2.44
N ARG A 376 -21.55 -12.48 1.72
CA ARG A 376 -20.86 -12.39 0.43
C ARG A 376 -19.35 -12.64 0.57
N LEU A 377 -18.71 -12.04 1.57
CA LEU A 377 -17.29 -12.24 1.85
C LEU A 377 -16.98 -13.69 2.25
N GLU A 378 -17.85 -14.31 3.06
CA GLU A 378 -17.71 -15.73 3.41
C GLU A 378 -17.79 -16.65 2.20
N ARG A 379 -18.66 -16.35 1.23
CA ARG A 379 -18.74 -17.07 -0.04
C ARG A 379 -17.44 -16.93 -0.84
N GLN A 380 -16.93 -15.70 -0.97
CA GLN A 380 -15.67 -15.44 -1.66
C GLN A 380 -14.48 -16.15 -0.99
N LEU A 381 -14.43 -16.19 0.34
CA LEU A 381 -13.39 -16.92 1.07
C LEU A 381 -13.49 -18.44 0.86
N LYS A 382 -14.71 -19.00 0.75
CA LYS A 382 -14.90 -20.41 0.40
C LYS A 382 -14.40 -20.71 -1.01
N ASP A 383 -14.71 -19.85 -1.98
CA ASP A 383 -14.26 -20.02 -3.37
C ASP A 383 -12.74 -19.92 -3.49
N LEU A 384 -12.10 -18.97 -2.79
CA LEU A 384 -10.64 -18.86 -2.75
C LEU A 384 -9.97 -20.10 -2.15
N LYS A 385 -10.57 -20.69 -1.10
CA LYS A 385 -10.07 -21.94 -0.52
C LYS A 385 -10.17 -23.13 -1.48
N VAL A 386 -11.19 -23.16 -2.35
CA VAL A 386 -11.29 -24.20 -3.40
C VAL A 386 -10.17 -24.01 -4.42
N VAL A 387 -9.96 -22.79 -4.91
CA VAL A 387 -8.88 -22.48 -5.87
C VAL A 387 -7.49 -22.81 -5.28
N GLU A 388 -7.26 -22.52 -4.00
CA GLU A 388 -6.02 -22.86 -3.31
C GLU A 388 -5.80 -24.37 -3.20
N ARG A 389 -6.86 -25.15 -2.91
CA ARG A 389 -6.80 -26.61 -2.88
C ARG A 389 -6.47 -27.18 -4.27
N GLU A 390 -7.11 -26.70 -5.32
CA GLU A 390 -6.80 -27.11 -6.71
C GLU A 390 -5.37 -26.78 -7.12
N ARG A 391 -4.86 -25.60 -6.71
CA ARG A 391 -3.47 -25.21 -6.94
C ARG A 391 -2.50 -26.16 -6.25
N ASN A 392 -2.75 -26.49 -4.98
CA ASN A 392 -1.92 -27.40 -4.20
C ASN A 392 -1.96 -28.83 -4.75
N GLU A 393 -3.11 -29.27 -5.27
CA GLU A 393 -3.25 -30.58 -5.92
C GLU A 393 -2.44 -30.66 -7.22
N ARG A 394 -2.52 -29.63 -8.08
CA ARG A 394 -1.69 -29.53 -9.30
C ARG A 394 -0.20 -29.49 -9.00
N GLU A 395 0.20 -28.86 -7.89
CA GLU A 395 1.60 -28.83 -7.47
C GLU A 395 2.09 -30.21 -7.02
N ARG A 396 1.27 -30.94 -6.24
CA ARG A 396 1.55 -32.34 -5.87
C ARG A 396 1.59 -33.27 -7.07
N GLU A 397 0.73 -33.08 -8.06
CA GLU A 397 0.74 -33.87 -9.29
C GLU A 397 2.04 -33.65 -10.09
N ARG A 398 2.47 -32.39 -10.24
CA ARG A 398 3.76 -32.06 -10.87
C ARG A 398 4.96 -32.63 -10.11
N GLU A 399 4.89 -32.69 -8.78
CA GLU A 399 5.93 -33.30 -7.97
C GLU A 399 6.02 -34.81 -8.21
N ARG A 400 4.88 -35.51 -8.24
CA ARG A 400 4.80 -36.95 -8.57
C ARG A 400 5.30 -37.23 -9.99
N GLU A 401 5.02 -36.36 -10.95
CA GLU A 401 5.53 -36.48 -12.32
C GLU A 401 7.07 -36.37 -12.36
N ARG A 402 7.64 -35.37 -11.67
CA ARG A 402 9.10 -35.22 -11.54
C ARG A 402 9.78 -36.38 -10.83
N GLU A 403 9.08 -37.04 -9.91
CA GLU A 403 9.59 -38.23 -9.22
C GLU A 403 9.60 -39.44 -10.15
N ARG A 404 8.60 -39.60 -11.03
CA ARG A 404 8.56 -40.68 -12.04
C ARG A 404 9.60 -40.53 -13.14
N GLU A 405 10.01 -39.29 -13.43
CA GLU A 405 11.07 -39.01 -14.42
C GLU A 405 12.48 -39.26 -13.89
N ARG A 406 12.65 -39.38 -12.56
CA ARG A 406 13.93 -39.72 -11.91
C ARG A 406 14.08 -41.22 -11.78
#